data_AF-A0A7T7XQJ1-F1
#
_entry.id   AF-A0A7T7XQJ1-F1
#
_cell.length_a   1.000
_cell.length_b   1.000
_cell.length_c   1.000
_cell.angle_alpha   90.00
_cell.angle_beta   90.00
_cell.angle_gamma   90.00
#
_symmetry.space_group_name_H-M   'P 1'
#
loop_
_entity.id
_entity.type
_entity.pdbx_description
1 polymer ?
#
loop_
_entity_poly.entity_id
_entity_poly.type
_entity_poly.pdbx_seq_one_letter_code
_entity_poly.pdbx_strand_id
1 'polypeptide(L)'
;MVIASIDIQDGKVVQLKQGEELVLRRDNALELAEEFNRYGEIAVIDLDAAMGKGSNSELVKSLLRKGQCRVGGGIKTAEQAKELVSLGAEKIIIGSVAFRVPGKKGAGIAAGEFAVQTEFLKALAGKIGRERVIVAVDARNNEITVDGWKTPTGLSLIEAAKAVEPYVSELLYTCVEREGTMNGIDLDSVKALRDSVSCGVTVAGGVSTLEEIEEISRLGCDVQLGMALYTGKISLAEAFTASLNWGKAELLPVIAQDSGGQVLMTGFADREAVAESFKRGNLCFRSRSRNTLWMKGESSGNTLRLLRLRTDCDRDALLAEVEPAGPVCHTGAWSCFETGRQYTWEFLQSIITERFRNPAPGSYTATLDDELVREKVMEEADEVCTAATHDEVVWEAADLLYFLTVLMVREGVSVREVLDELDRRHKK
;
A
#
# COMPACT_ATOMS: atom_id res chain seq x y z
N MET A 1 -9.29 -3.10 6.49
CA MET A 1 -8.05 -3.66 5.98
C MET A 1 -7.01 -3.64 7.07
N VAL A 2 -6.05 -4.54 6.96
CA VAL A 2 -4.86 -4.57 7.82
C VAL A 2 -3.76 -3.75 7.18
N ILE A 3 -3.07 -2.98 8.01
CA ILE A 3 -1.99 -2.08 7.61
C ILE A 3 -0.79 -2.44 8.45
N ALA A 4 0.29 -2.89 7.83
CA ALA A 4 1.52 -3.17 8.56
C ALA A 4 2.31 -1.88 8.76
N SER A 5 2.85 -1.65 9.96
CA SER A 5 3.71 -0.48 10.21
C SER A 5 5.21 -0.81 10.10
N ILE A 6 5.96 0.15 9.58
CA ILE A 6 7.41 0.19 9.53
C ILE A 6 7.82 1.50 10.19
N ASP A 7 8.16 1.43 11.46
CA ASP A 7 8.69 2.57 12.21
C ASP A 7 10.21 2.61 12.05
N ILE A 8 10.75 3.76 11.69
CA ILE A 8 12.16 3.93 11.33
C ILE A 8 12.86 4.83 12.33
N GLN A 9 13.98 4.35 12.87
CA GLN A 9 14.87 5.10 13.75
C GLN A 9 16.32 4.73 13.45
N ASP A 10 17.19 5.73 13.31
CA ASP A 10 18.60 5.59 12.94
C ASP A 10 18.78 4.71 11.69
N GLY A 11 17.95 4.92 10.66
CA GLY A 11 17.96 4.17 9.41
C GLY A 11 17.53 2.70 9.50
N LYS A 12 17.03 2.25 10.65
CA LYS A 12 16.63 0.86 10.89
C LYS A 12 15.15 0.76 11.25
N VAL A 13 14.55 -0.40 10.97
CA VAL A 13 13.18 -0.68 11.44
C VAL A 13 13.24 -0.97 12.93
N VAL A 14 12.40 -0.30 13.71
CA VAL A 14 12.33 -0.47 15.16
C VAL A 14 10.91 -0.78 15.61
N GLN A 15 10.78 -1.38 16.79
CA GLN A 15 9.54 -1.44 17.53
C GLN A 15 9.79 -0.97 18.95
N LEU A 16 9.01 0.02 19.39
CA LEU A 16 9.12 0.64 20.69
C LEU A 16 7.90 0.29 21.53
N LYS A 17 8.10 -0.16 22.77
CA LYS A 17 7.01 -0.27 23.74
C LYS A 17 6.74 1.11 24.33
N GLN A 18 5.49 1.54 24.25
CA GLN A 18 5.04 2.88 24.68
C GLN A 18 5.90 4.03 24.11
N GLY A 19 6.49 3.84 22.92
CA GLY A 19 7.21 4.89 22.21
C GLY A 19 8.60 5.21 22.77
N GLU A 20 9.09 4.46 23.75
CA GLU A 20 10.37 4.75 24.41
C GLU A 20 11.29 3.52 24.53
N GLU A 21 10.76 2.37 24.95
CA GLU A 21 11.57 1.18 25.22
C GLU A 21 11.78 0.37 23.92
N LEU A 22 13.02 0.28 23.43
CA LEU A 22 13.35 -0.51 22.26
C LEU A 22 13.16 -2.01 22.52
N VAL A 23 12.24 -2.62 21.79
CA VAL A 23 11.95 -4.08 21.86
C VAL A 23 12.66 -4.83 20.75
N LEU A 24 12.70 -4.26 19.54
CA LEU A 24 13.23 -4.93 18.36
C LEU A 24 13.83 -3.92 17.38
N ARG A 25 14.88 -4.35 16.68
CA ARG A 25 15.55 -3.61 15.60
C ARG A 25 15.86 -4.55 14.43
N ARG A 26 15.62 -4.11 13.20
CA ARG A 26 15.92 -4.86 11.96
C ARG A 26 16.50 -3.97 10.87
N ASP A 27 17.26 -4.59 9.97
CA ASP A 27 18.00 -3.91 8.89
C ASP A 27 17.39 -4.13 7.51
N ASN A 28 16.18 -4.68 7.43
CA ASN A 28 15.58 -5.18 6.20
C ASN A 28 14.28 -4.46 5.80
N ALA A 29 14.24 -3.14 5.93
CA ALA A 29 13.05 -2.34 5.67
C ALA A 29 12.44 -2.56 4.26
N LEU A 30 13.29 -2.69 3.23
CA LEU A 30 12.83 -2.89 1.85
C LEU A 30 12.18 -4.26 1.64
N GLU A 31 12.76 -5.32 2.23
CA GLU A 31 12.20 -6.68 2.17
C GLU A 31 10.83 -6.74 2.89
N LEU A 32 10.74 -6.09 4.06
CA LEU A 32 9.48 -5.99 4.80
C LEU A 32 8.42 -5.22 4.00
N ALA A 33 8.80 -4.14 3.31
CA ALA A 33 7.87 -3.41 2.47
C ALA A 33 7.34 -4.27 1.30
N GLU A 34 8.22 -5.02 0.63
CA GLU A 34 7.80 -5.96 -0.41
C GLU A 34 6.84 -7.04 0.12
N GLU A 35 7.12 -7.59 1.31
CA GLU A 35 6.26 -8.57 1.97
C GLU A 35 4.91 -7.96 2.35
N PHE A 36 4.91 -6.82 3.03
CA PHE A 36 3.71 -6.19 3.60
C PHE A 36 2.77 -5.69 2.50
N ASN A 37 3.31 -5.21 1.38
CA ASN A 37 2.52 -4.76 0.22
C ASN A 37 1.64 -5.87 -0.38
N ARG A 38 1.95 -7.16 -0.11
CA ARG A 38 1.12 -8.30 -0.54
C ARG A 38 -0.27 -8.30 0.10
N TYR A 39 -0.42 -7.68 1.28
CA TYR A 39 -1.64 -7.71 2.09
C TYR A 39 -2.43 -6.39 2.08
N GLY A 40 -1.78 -5.26 1.84
CA GLY A 40 -2.44 -3.96 1.89
C GLY A 40 -1.47 -2.80 1.74
N GLU A 41 -1.92 -1.61 2.17
CA GLU A 41 -1.05 -0.45 2.34
C GLU A 41 -0.08 -0.64 3.52
N ILE A 42 1.03 0.08 3.49
CA ILE A 42 2.08 0.06 4.52
C ILE A 42 2.12 1.42 5.21
N ALA A 43 2.13 1.45 6.53
CA ALA A 43 2.40 2.67 7.29
C ALA A 43 3.89 2.82 7.52
N VAL A 44 4.50 3.89 6.99
CA VAL A 44 5.92 4.20 7.20
C VAL A 44 6.03 5.42 8.10
N ILE A 45 6.63 5.26 9.28
CA ILE A 45 6.75 6.33 10.28
C ILE A 45 8.22 6.68 10.50
N ASP A 46 8.64 7.89 10.12
CA ASP A 46 9.97 8.40 10.41
C ASP A 46 10.03 8.97 11.85
N LEU A 47 10.51 8.16 12.79
CA LEU A 47 10.59 8.55 14.20
C LEU A 47 11.66 9.62 14.43
N ASP A 48 12.76 9.62 13.68
CA ASP A 48 13.80 10.64 13.83
C ASP A 48 13.28 12.03 13.44
N ALA A 49 12.52 12.10 12.34
CA ALA A 49 11.85 13.32 11.93
C ALA A 49 10.75 13.72 12.92
N ALA A 50 9.96 12.76 13.42
CA ALA A 50 8.93 13.01 14.43
C ALA A 50 9.50 13.59 15.74
N MET A 51 10.64 13.07 16.18
CA MET A 51 11.34 13.50 17.40
C MET A 51 12.23 14.73 17.17
N GLY A 52 12.40 15.19 15.93
CA GLY A 52 13.25 16.33 15.58
C GLY A 52 14.75 16.05 15.76
N LYS A 53 15.17 14.79 15.69
CA LYS A 53 16.56 14.34 15.87
C LYS A 53 17.30 14.06 14.57
N GLY A 54 16.59 14.00 13.45
CA GLY A 54 17.17 13.68 12.15
C GLY A 54 16.10 13.52 11.09
N SER A 55 16.45 12.81 10.02
CA SER A 55 15.53 12.45 8.95
C SER A 55 16.01 11.17 8.26
N ASN A 56 15.07 10.29 7.92
CA ASN A 56 15.29 9.07 7.16
C ASN A 56 14.79 9.22 5.70
N SER A 57 14.74 10.45 5.16
CA SER A 57 14.15 10.74 3.84
C SER A 57 14.61 9.82 2.70
N GLU A 58 15.89 9.45 2.62
CA GLU A 58 16.39 8.55 1.55
C GLU A 58 15.85 7.12 1.67
N LEU A 59 15.73 6.61 2.91
CA LEU A 59 15.13 5.32 3.15
C LEU A 59 13.62 5.35 2.88
N VAL A 60 12.93 6.41 3.33
CA VAL A 60 11.50 6.63 3.02
C VAL A 60 11.27 6.65 1.50
N LYS A 61 12.08 7.41 0.74
CA LYS A 61 12.02 7.42 -0.73
C LYS A 61 12.19 6.04 -1.34
N SER A 62 13.09 5.23 -0.79
CA SER A 62 13.32 3.86 -1.27
C SER A 62 12.11 2.95 -0.97
N LEU A 63 11.47 3.11 0.20
CA LEU A 63 10.27 2.36 0.58
C LEU A 63 9.05 2.72 -0.27
N LEU A 64 8.89 3.99 -0.66
CA LEU A 64 7.82 4.44 -1.56
C LEU A 64 7.85 3.73 -2.93
N ARG A 65 9.00 3.19 -3.35
CA ARG A 65 9.13 2.40 -4.59
C ARG A 65 8.83 0.91 -4.41
N LYS A 66 8.65 0.44 -3.18
CA LYS A 66 8.44 -0.99 -2.87
C LYS A 66 6.98 -1.34 -2.60
N GLY A 67 6.14 -0.37 -2.29
CA GLY A 67 4.73 -0.62 -2.04
C GLY A 67 3.90 0.64 -1.88
N GLN A 68 2.59 0.42 -1.70
CA GLN A 68 1.63 1.50 -1.45
C GLN A 68 1.79 1.97 0.00
N CYS A 69 2.44 3.12 0.17
CA CYS A 69 2.83 3.62 1.48
C CYS A 69 2.01 4.86 1.89
N ARG A 70 1.52 4.85 3.13
CA ARG A 70 1.12 6.05 3.87
C ARG A 70 2.30 6.48 4.75
N VAL A 71 2.63 7.77 4.77
CA VAL A 71 3.87 8.26 5.42
C VAL A 71 3.57 9.24 6.53
N GLY A 72 4.14 9.01 7.71
CA GLY A 72 4.10 9.90 8.86
C GLY A 72 5.48 10.22 9.42
N GLY A 73 5.54 11.21 10.31
CA GLY A 73 6.74 11.59 11.05
C GLY A 73 7.35 12.91 10.58
N GLY A 74 7.35 13.92 11.47
CA GLY A 74 8.06 15.18 11.26
C GLY A 74 7.50 16.11 10.17
N ILE A 75 6.35 15.79 9.57
CA ILE A 75 5.70 16.59 8.52
C ILE A 75 4.97 17.78 9.17
N LYS A 76 5.46 18.99 8.89
CA LYS A 76 5.01 20.24 9.54
C LYS A 76 4.44 21.26 8.56
N THR A 77 4.65 21.08 7.25
CA THR A 77 4.16 21.99 6.20
C THR A 77 3.45 21.26 5.07
N ALA A 78 2.59 21.98 4.35
CA ALA A 78 1.93 21.45 3.16
C ALA A 78 2.92 21.17 2.02
N GLU A 79 4.04 21.89 1.97
CA GLU A 79 5.12 21.68 1.00
C GLU A 79 5.83 20.35 1.22
N GLN A 80 6.15 20.00 2.47
CA GLN A 80 6.74 18.70 2.80
C GLN A 80 5.80 17.55 2.44
N ALA A 81 4.50 17.71 2.73
CA ALA A 81 3.49 16.73 2.36
C ALA A 81 3.39 16.57 0.84
N LYS A 82 3.40 17.68 0.09
CA LYS A 82 3.40 17.66 -1.37
C LYS A 82 4.64 16.96 -1.92
N GLU A 83 5.82 17.24 -1.35
CA GLU A 83 7.06 16.58 -1.76
C GLU A 83 6.96 15.05 -1.61
N LEU A 84 6.47 14.56 -0.48
CA LEU A 84 6.29 13.12 -0.24
C LEU A 84 5.28 12.47 -1.20
N VAL A 85 4.14 13.13 -1.45
CA VAL A 85 3.16 12.67 -2.45
C VAL A 85 3.81 12.58 -3.84
N SER A 86 4.62 13.58 -4.19
CA SER A 86 5.38 13.63 -5.43
C SER A 86 6.55 12.63 -5.52
N LEU A 87 6.84 11.95 -4.40
CA LEU A 87 7.81 10.86 -4.30
C LEU A 87 7.13 9.49 -4.30
N GLY A 88 5.80 9.44 -4.30
CA GLY A 88 5.00 8.21 -4.42
C GLY A 88 4.15 7.88 -3.19
N ALA A 89 4.13 8.72 -2.15
CA ALA A 89 3.27 8.48 -0.99
C ALA A 89 1.79 8.52 -1.39
N GLU A 90 1.04 7.49 -1.00
CA GLU A 90 -0.40 7.44 -1.26
C GLU A 90 -1.15 8.41 -0.34
N LYS A 91 -0.76 8.45 0.93
CA LYS A 91 -1.33 9.32 1.96
C LYS A 91 -0.26 9.86 2.90
N ILE A 92 -0.58 10.98 3.54
CA ILE A 92 0.27 11.69 4.50
C ILE A 92 -0.40 11.69 5.87
N ILE A 93 0.34 11.25 6.89
CA ILE A 93 -0.11 11.19 8.28
C ILE A 93 0.42 12.40 9.04
N ILE A 94 -0.52 13.20 9.56
CA ILE A 94 -0.27 14.38 10.36
C ILE A 94 -0.59 14.08 11.82
N GLY A 95 0.40 14.19 12.70
CA GLY A 95 0.22 14.08 14.15
C GLY A 95 0.16 15.46 14.82
N SER A 96 1.11 15.70 15.74
CA SER A 96 1.14 16.86 16.66
C SER A 96 0.81 18.24 16.05
N VAL A 97 1.22 18.52 14.81
CA VAL A 97 0.97 19.83 14.17
C VAL A 97 -0.53 20.09 13.90
N ALA A 98 -1.36 19.04 13.84
CA ALA A 98 -2.81 19.21 13.74
C ALA A 98 -3.45 19.82 15.00
N PHE A 99 -2.77 19.75 16.16
CA PHE A 99 -3.34 20.16 17.45
C PHE A 99 -2.51 21.21 18.18
N ARG A 100 -1.28 21.48 17.76
CA ARG A 100 -0.37 22.42 18.41
C ARG A 100 -0.42 23.80 17.74
N VAL A 101 -0.71 24.83 18.53
CA VAL A 101 -0.65 26.23 18.08
C VAL A 101 0.82 26.63 17.87
N PRO A 102 1.20 27.13 16.68
CA PRO A 102 2.57 27.53 16.41
C PRO A 102 3.10 28.58 17.39
N GLY A 103 4.37 28.43 17.80
CA GLY A 103 5.07 29.41 18.63
C GLY A 103 4.72 29.41 20.12
N LYS A 104 3.80 28.55 20.58
CA LYS A 104 3.45 28.46 22.00
C LYS A 104 3.97 27.18 22.68
N LYS A 105 4.33 27.28 23.96
CA LYS A 105 4.88 26.19 24.79
C LYS A 105 4.09 26.05 26.09
N GLY A 106 3.52 24.87 26.34
CA GLY A 106 2.72 24.53 27.52
C GLY A 106 1.99 23.19 27.38
N ALA A 107 1.14 22.86 28.35
CA ALA A 107 0.29 21.66 28.41
C ALA A 107 -1.17 22.07 28.66
N GLY A 108 -2.14 21.46 27.96
CA GLY A 108 -3.57 21.74 28.10
C GLY A 108 -4.11 22.98 27.35
N ILE A 109 -5.41 23.02 27.09
CA ILE A 109 -6.10 24.12 26.37
C ILE A 109 -6.01 25.45 27.15
N ALA A 110 -6.04 25.40 28.48
CA ALA A 110 -6.09 26.59 29.33
C ALA A 110 -4.86 27.49 29.19
N ALA A 111 -3.71 26.93 28.82
CA ALA A 111 -2.50 27.71 28.56
C ALA A 111 -2.44 28.22 27.10
N GLY A 112 -3.43 27.85 26.28
CA GLY A 112 -3.70 28.42 24.95
C GLY A 112 -2.81 27.86 23.84
N GLU A 113 -2.10 26.76 24.08
CA GLU A 113 -1.14 26.16 23.15
C GLU A 113 -1.70 25.05 22.29
N PHE A 114 -2.92 24.58 22.56
CA PHE A 114 -3.56 23.51 21.80
C PHE A 114 -4.93 23.92 21.28
N ALA A 115 -5.13 23.67 20.00
CA ALA A 115 -6.38 23.80 19.28
C ALA A 115 -6.24 23.05 17.96
N VAL A 116 -7.35 22.57 17.40
CA VAL A 116 -7.36 22.00 16.05
C VAL A 116 -6.93 23.07 15.05
N GLN A 117 -5.83 22.82 14.32
CA GLN A 117 -5.24 23.76 13.37
C GLN A 117 -5.98 23.72 12.03
N THR A 118 -7.21 24.23 11.99
CA THR A 118 -8.08 24.18 10.81
C THR A 118 -7.47 24.85 9.58
N GLU A 119 -6.80 26.00 9.73
CA GLU A 119 -6.18 26.69 8.59
C GLU A 119 -5.01 25.89 7.99
N PHE A 120 -4.22 25.23 8.83
CA PHE A 120 -3.17 24.32 8.37
C PHE A 120 -3.75 23.12 7.62
N LEU A 121 -4.76 22.47 8.21
CA LEU A 121 -5.40 21.30 7.60
C LEU A 121 -6.11 21.66 6.29
N LYS A 122 -6.74 22.83 6.21
CA LYS A 122 -7.34 23.38 4.98
C LYS A 122 -6.28 23.63 3.91
N ALA A 123 -5.16 24.25 4.27
CA ALA A 123 -4.06 24.48 3.34
C ALA A 123 -3.46 23.17 2.84
N LEU A 124 -3.27 22.19 3.73
CA LEU A 124 -2.78 20.86 3.41
C LEU A 124 -3.72 20.12 2.45
N ALA A 125 -5.00 20.02 2.79
CA ALA A 125 -6.02 19.38 1.96
C ALA A 125 -6.16 20.09 0.60
N GLY A 126 -6.07 21.42 0.56
CA GLY A 126 -6.06 22.18 -0.69
C GLY A 126 -4.82 21.94 -1.55
N LYS A 127 -3.69 21.52 -0.95
CA LYS A 127 -2.42 21.28 -1.66
C LYS A 127 -2.30 19.87 -2.23
N ILE A 128 -2.70 18.86 -1.46
CA ILE A 128 -2.51 17.44 -1.82
C ILE A 128 -3.81 16.66 -1.99
N GLY A 129 -4.96 17.31 -1.82
CA GLY A 129 -6.27 16.64 -1.82
C GLY A 129 -6.58 16.01 -0.47
N ARG A 130 -7.83 16.15 0.01
CA ARG A 130 -8.24 15.61 1.31
C ARG A 130 -8.15 14.08 1.38
N GLU A 131 -8.28 13.41 0.23
CA GLU A 131 -8.17 11.96 0.06
C GLU A 131 -6.77 11.40 0.37
N ARG A 132 -5.78 12.29 0.43
CA ARG A 132 -4.40 11.96 0.79
C ARG A 132 -4.03 12.35 2.21
N VAL A 133 -4.95 12.90 3.00
CA VAL A 133 -4.66 13.36 4.36
C VAL A 133 -5.22 12.38 5.38
N ILE A 134 -4.36 11.95 6.30
CA ILE A 134 -4.69 11.23 7.52
C ILE A 134 -4.29 12.12 8.70
N VAL A 135 -5.15 12.26 9.70
CA VAL A 135 -4.76 12.87 10.99
C VAL A 135 -4.69 11.80 12.05
N ALA A 136 -3.54 11.71 12.73
CA ALA A 136 -3.34 10.85 13.89
C ALA A 136 -3.98 11.49 15.12
N VAL A 137 -5.02 10.85 15.65
CA VAL A 137 -5.73 11.23 16.87
C VAL A 137 -5.28 10.32 18.02
N ASP A 138 -4.02 10.45 18.41
CA ASP A 138 -3.44 9.68 19.51
C ASP A 138 -4.07 10.12 20.83
N ALA A 139 -4.75 9.21 21.55
CA ALA A 139 -5.47 9.57 22.76
C ALA A 139 -5.10 8.73 23.98
N ARG A 140 -5.14 9.39 25.13
CA ARG A 140 -5.07 8.78 26.46
C ARG A 140 -6.29 9.24 27.27
N ASN A 141 -7.08 8.32 27.78
CA ASN A 141 -8.32 8.55 28.53
C ASN A 141 -9.30 9.45 27.76
N ASN A 142 -9.46 9.20 26.46
CA ASN A 142 -10.26 10.02 25.53
C ASN A 142 -9.80 11.48 25.38
N GLU A 143 -8.56 11.78 25.77
CA GLU A 143 -7.93 13.09 25.58
C GLU A 143 -6.77 12.99 24.57
N ILE A 144 -6.71 13.90 23.60
CA ILE A 144 -5.64 13.94 22.60
C ILE A 144 -4.30 14.22 23.26
N THR A 145 -3.29 13.46 22.85
CA THR A 145 -1.89 13.62 23.24
C THR A 145 -1.02 13.94 22.03
N VAL A 146 0.05 14.71 22.26
CA VAL A 146 1.00 15.11 21.22
C VAL A 146 2.45 14.98 21.71
N ASP A 147 3.40 15.32 20.84
CA ASP A 147 4.85 15.24 21.08
C ASP A 147 5.33 13.83 21.45
N GLY A 148 4.84 12.82 20.72
CA GLY A 148 5.12 11.42 21.01
C GLY A 148 4.47 10.96 22.31
N TRP A 149 3.19 11.33 22.50
CA TRP A 149 2.34 10.92 23.62
C TRP A 149 2.71 11.49 24.99
N LYS A 150 3.62 12.48 25.02
CA LYS A 150 4.15 13.07 26.25
C LYS A 150 3.28 14.21 26.78
N THR A 151 2.60 14.92 25.89
CA THR A 151 1.88 16.15 26.25
C THR A 151 0.37 15.96 26.09
N PRO A 152 -0.41 15.91 27.18
CA PRO A 152 -1.86 15.99 27.12
C PRO A 152 -2.29 17.40 26.65
N THR A 153 -3.23 17.45 25.70
CA THR A 153 -3.66 18.71 25.07
C THR A 153 -4.88 19.34 25.72
N GLY A 154 -5.64 18.59 26.51
CA GLY A 154 -6.97 18.93 27.01
C GLY A 154 -8.10 18.78 25.98
N LEU A 155 -7.80 18.43 24.73
CA LEU A 155 -8.81 18.27 23.67
C LEU A 155 -9.46 16.88 23.78
N SER A 156 -10.79 16.84 23.75
CA SER A 156 -11.55 15.61 23.64
C SER A 156 -11.27 14.90 22.30
N LEU A 157 -11.05 13.59 22.33
CA LEU A 157 -10.86 12.74 21.15
C LEU A 157 -11.99 12.94 20.13
N ILE A 158 -13.24 12.86 20.57
CA ILE A 158 -14.42 12.91 19.68
C ILE A 158 -14.61 14.30 19.09
N GLU A 159 -14.44 15.35 19.90
CA GLU A 159 -14.60 16.73 19.42
C GLU A 159 -13.48 17.10 18.43
N ALA A 160 -12.24 16.68 18.74
CA ALA A 160 -11.10 16.86 17.84
C ALA A 160 -11.32 16.10 16.52
N ALA A 161 -11.75 14.83 16.58
CA ALA A 161 -12.05 14.00 15.41
C ALA A 161 -13.06 14.67 14.47
N LYS A 162 -14.19 15.15 15.00
CA LYS A 162 -15.21 15.88 14.22
C LYS A 162 -14.68 17.18 13.61
N ALA A 163 -13.82 17.88 14.33
CA ALA A 163 -13.24 19.13 13.84
C ALA A 163 -12.21 18.92 12.73
N VAL A 164 -11.48 17.80 12.72
CA VAL A 164 -10.50 17.47 11.66
C VAL A 164 -11.13 16.79 10.45
N GLU A 165 -12.23 16.05 10.63
CA GLU A 165 -12.91 15.26 9.60
C GLU A 165 -13.12 15.98 8.25
N PRO A 166 -13.55 17.26 8.19
CA PRO A 166 -13.77 17.94 6.91
C PRO A 166 -12.53 18.05 6.00
N TYR A 167 -11.34 17.88 6.55
CA TYR A 167 -10.06 18.08 5.85
C TYR A 167 -9.34 16.77 5.51
N VAL A 168 -9.88 15.63 5.92
CA VAL A 168 -9.21 14.32 5.82
C VAL A 168 -10.11 13.28 5.17
N SER A 169 -9.52 12.19 4.68
CA SER A 169 -10.27 10.98 4.34
C SER A 169 -10.30 9.96 5.46
N GLU A 170 -9.38 10.07 6.42
CA GLU A 170 -9.13 9.03 7.40
C GLU A 170 -8.53 9.59 8.69
N LEU A 171 -8.89 8.98 9.83
CA LEU A 171 -8.25 9.18 11.12
C LEU A 171 -7.41 7.97 11.49
N LEU A 172 -6.22 8.19 12.01
CA LEU A 172 -5.41 7.16 12.66
C LEU A 172 -5.58 7.29 14.17
N TYR A 173 -6.38 6.43 14.78
CA TYR A 173 -6.61 6.43 16.22
C TYR A 173 -5.65 5.47 16.92
N THR A 174 -4.82 6.00 17.81
CA THR A 174 -3.92 5.20 18.64
C THR A 174 -4.38 5.24 20.10
N CYS A 175 -4.68 4.09 20.68
CA CYS A 175 -4.93 3.95 22.12
C CYS A 175 -3.60 3.91 22.88
N VAL A 176 -3.17 5.06 23.38
CA VAL A 176 -1.82 5.27 23.92
C VAL A 176 -1.53 4.41 25.14
N GLU A 177 -2.50 4.14 26.02
CA GLU A 177 -2.28 3.31 27.22
C GLU A 177 -1.88 1.89 26.87
N ARG A 178 -2.34 1.41 25.72
CA ARG A 178 -2.24 0.02 25.30
C ARG A 178 -1.18 -0.19 24.22
N GLU A 179 -0.62 0.88 23.68
CA GLU A 179 0.41 0.85 22.64
C GLU A 179 1.67 0.07 23.05
N GLY A 180 2.08 -0.88 22.21
CA GLY A 180 3.18 -1.81 22.47
C GLY A 180 2.99 -2.77 23.66
N THR A 181 1.84 -2.76 24.35
CA THR A 181 1.60 -3.61 25.53
C THR A 181 1.09 -5.02 25.20
N MET A 182 0.45 -5.17 24.03
CA MET A 182 -0.23 -6.41 23.60
C MET A 182 -1.31 -6.93 24.58
N ASN A 183 -1.95 -6.03 25.33
CA ASN A 183 -3.01 -6.33 26.30
C ASN A 183 -4.44 -6.10 25.75
N GLY A 184 -4.57 -5.96 24.43
CA GLY A 184 -5.83 -5.76 23.72
C GLY A 184 -6.24 -4.29 23.57
N ILE A 185 -7.22 -3.99 22.74
CA ILE A 185 -7.69 -2.62 22.41
C ILE A 185 -8.95 -2.23 23.20
N ASP A 186 -9.17 -0.93 23.42
CA ASP A 186 -10.44 -0.43 23.95
C ASP A 186 -11.49 -0.31 22.83
N LEU A 187 -12.27 -1.37 22.64
CA LEU A 187 -13.30 -1.45 21.61
C LEU A 187 -14.46 -0.47 21.82
N ASP A 188 -14.78 -0.10 23.06
CA ASP A 188 -15.85 0.85 23.34
C ASP A 188 -15.45 2.25 22.86
N SER A 189 -14.20 2.65 23.11
CA SER A 189 -13.64 3.89 22.59
C SER A 189 -13.54 3.89 21.05
N VAL A 190 -13.15 2.76 20.44
CA VAL A 190 -13.15 2.60 18.97
C VAL A 190 -14.54 2.79 18.39
N LYS A 191 -15.55 2.13 18.98
CA LYS A 191 -16.94 2.22 18.54
C LYS A 191 -17.47 3.66 18.68
N ALA A 192 -17.24 4.29 19.83
CA ALA A 192 -17.64 5.67 20.07
C ALA A 192 -17.03 6.63 19.05
N LEU A 193 -15.75 6.47 18.71
CA LEU A 193 -15.09 7.26 17.68
C LEU A 193 -15.70 6.98 16.30
N ARG A 194 -15.84 5.71 15.91
CA ARG A 194 -16.40 5.31 14.62
C ARG A 194 -17.80 5.89 14.40
N ASP A 195 -18.68 5.79 15.40
CA ASP A 195 -20.06 6.29 15.35
C ASP A 195 -20.13 7.83 15.29
N SER A 196 -19.03 8.52 15.61
CA SER A 196 -18.98 9.98 15.69
C SER A 196 -18.54 10.69 14.41
N VAL A 197 -17.97 9.95 13.45
CA VAL A 197 -17.44 10.47 12.18
C VAL A 197 -17.90 9.61 11.00
N SER A 198 -17.85 10.15 9.80
CA SER A 198 -18.15 9.46 8.54
C SER A 198 -16.91 9.04 7.76
N CYS A 199 -15.78 9.72 7.95
CA CYS A 199 -14.49 9.37 7.34
C CYS A 199 -13.98 8.00 7.80
N GLY A 200 -12.95 7.48 7.12
CA GLY A 200 -12.28 6.23 7.50
C GLY A 200 -11.63 6.35 8.88
N VAL A 201 -11.53 5.22 9.59
CA VAL A 201 -10.83 5.14 10.88
C VAL A 201 -9.91 3.92 10.83
N THR A 202 -8.62 4.15 10.99
CA THR A 202 -7.62 3.11 11.26
C THR A 202 -7.32 3.09 12.75
N VAL A 203 -7.40 1.92 13.36
CA VAL A 203 -7.14 1.70 14.79
C VAL A 203 -5.74 1.13 14.98
N ALA A 204 -4.98 1.72 15.90
CA ALA A 204 -3.66 1.30 16.35
C ALA A 204 -3.62 1.25 17.89
N GLY A 205 -2.57 0.64 18.44
CA GLY A 205 -2.32 0.62 19.89
C GLY A 205 -2.97 -0.53 20.65
N GLY A 206 -2.25 -1.65 20.73
CA GLY A 206 -2.57 -2.74 21.66
C GLY A 206 -3.36 -3.91 21.08
N VAL A 207 -3.80 -3.83 19.81
CA VAL A 207 -4.43 -4.96 19.11
C VAL A 207 -3.50 -6.15 19.09
N SER A 208 -3.99 -7.30 19.55
CA SER A 208 -3.14 -8.45 19.84
C SER A 208 -3.79 -9.81 19.64
N THR A 209 -5.07 -9.87 19.28
CA THR A 209 -5.75 -11.12 18.86
C THR A 209 -6.47 -10.96 17.51
N LEU A 210 -6.81 -12.09 16.89
CA LEU A 210 -7.57 -12.09 15.63
C LEU A 210 -9.01 -11.65 15.85
N GLU A 211 -9.61 -12.01 16.98
CA GLU A 211 -10.99 -11.64 17.34
C GLU A 211 -11.15 -10.12 17.41
N GLU A 212 -10.17 -9.41 17.96
CA GLU A 212 -10.16 -7.94 17.97
C GLU A 212 -10.13 -7.37 16.56
N ILE A 213 -9.34 -7.97 15.66
CA ILE A 213 -9.28 -7.56 14.25
C ILE A 213 -10.64 -7.77 13.57
N GLU A 214 -11.30 -8.91 13.82
CA GLU A 214 -12.64 -9.17 13.29
C GLU A 214 -13.67 -8.15 13.79
N GLU A 215 -13.62 -7.80 15.07
CA GLU A 215 -14.54 -6.84 15.69
C GLU A 215 -14.31 -5.41 15.18
N ILE A 216 -13.06 -4.95 15.13
CA ILE A 216 -12.70 -3.65 14.51
C ILE A 216 -13.18 -3.61 13.06
N SER A 217 -13.00 -4.71 12.32
CA SER A 217 -13.44 -4.81 10.92
C SER A 217 -14.94 -4.75 10.77
N ARG A 218 -15.70 -5.38 11.68
CA ARG A 218 -17.17 -5.34 11.72
C ARG A 218 -17.70 -3.94 12.02
N LEU A 219 -16.95 -3.11 12.75
CA LEU A 219 -17.26 -1.69 12.96
C LEU A 219 -16.98 -0.84 11.70
N GLY A 220 -16.40 -1.41 10.64
CA GLY A 220 -15.99 -0.68 9.45
C GLY A 220 -14.67 0.08 9.63
N CYS A 221 -13.88 -0.26 10.64
CA CYS A 221 -12.58 0.35 10.91
C CYS A 221 -11.44 -0.53 10.37
N ASP A 222 -10.38 0.10 9.87
CA ASP A 222 -9.12 -0.56 9.52
C ASP A 222 -8.25 -0.76 10.76
N VAL A 223 -7.23 -1.61 10.67
CA VAL A 223 -6.31 -1.89 11.78
C VAL A 223 -4.86 -1.75 11.34
N GLN A 224 -4.07 -1.00 12.11
CA GLN A 224 -2.63 -0.88 11.93
C GLN A 224 -1.91 -1.77 12.96
N LEU A 225 -1.01 -2.63 12.48
CA LEU A 225 -0.27 -3.59 13.29
C LEU A 225 1.23 -3.30 13.24
N GLY A 226 1.82 -3.11 14.43
CA GLY A 226 3.26 -3.06 14.67
C GLY A 226 3.70 -4.24 15.53
N MET A 227 3.85 -4.02 16.84
CA MET A 227 4.49 -4.97 17.78
C MET A 227 4.00 -6.43 17.67
N ALA A 228 2.68 -6.64 17.58
CA ALA A 228 2.08 -7.98 17.49
C ALA A 228 2.54 -8.76 16.24
N LEU A 229 2.79 -8.05 15.13
CA LEU A 229 3.33 -8.62 13.91
C LEU A 229 4.81 -8.98 14.07
N TYR A 230 5.62 -8.05 14.57
CA TYR A 230 7.08 -8.25 14.67
C TYR A 230 7.48 -9.31 15.70
N THR A 231 6.67 -9.49 16.75
CA THR A 231 6.84 -10.53 17.77
C THR A 231 6.27 -11.89 17.36
N GLY A 232 5.60 -11.97 16.20
CA GLY A 232 5.00 -13.20 15.69
C GLY A 232 3.73 -13.64 16.41
N LYS A 233 3.12 -12.77 17.24
CA LYS A 233 1.84 -13.06 17.92
C LYS A 233 0.69 -13.20 16.92
N ILE A 234 0.73 -12.39 15.85
CA ILE A 234 -0.23 -12.42 14.74
C ILE A 234 0.57 -12.38 13.43
N SER A 235 0.26 -13.26 12.48
CA SER A 235 0.78 -13.12 11.10
C SER A 235 -0.10 -12.20 10.25
N LEU A 236 0.49 -11.53 9.25
CA LEU A 236 -0.29 -10.69 8.32
C LEU A 236 -1.33 -11.49 7.51
N ALA A 237 -1.05 -12.75 7.18
CA ALA A 237 -2.00 -13.59 6.46
C ALA A 237 -3.24 -13.87 7.30
N GLU A 238 -3.07 -14.19 8.58
CA GLU A 238 -4.18 -14.41 9.51
C GLU A 238 -4.94 -13.10 9.77
N ALA A 239 -4.21 -12.01 10.01
CA ALA A 239 -4.81 -10.69 10.22
C ALA A 239 -5.65 -10.25 9.00
N PHE A 240 -5.09 -10.36 7.79
CA PHE A 240 -5.80 -10.01 6.55
C PHE A 240 -7.06 -10.84 6.44
N THR A 241 -6.96 -12.16 6.62
CA THR A 241 -8.09 -13.10 6.54
C THR A 241 -9.16 -12.76 7.58
N ALA A 242 -8.77 -12.48 8.83
CA ALA A 242 -9.69 -12.06 9.90
C ALA A 242 -10.39 -10.72 9.57
N SER A 243 -9.72 -9.83 8.84
CA SER A 243 -10.29 -8.51 8.50
C SER A 243 -11.40 -8.53 7.45
N LEU A 244 -11.62 -9.68 6.78
CA LEU A 244 -12.63 -9.86 5.73
C LEU A 244 -14.02 -10.13 6.32
N ASN A 245 -15.06 -9.79 5.55
CA ASN A 245 -16.44 -9.85 6.01
C ASN A 245 -17.10 -11.21 5.77
N TRP A 246 -16.67 -12.20 6.54
CA TRP A 246 -17.24 -13.56 6.52
C TRP A 246 -18.68 -13.64 7.03
N GLY A 247 -19.20 -12.57 7.64
CA GLY A 247 -20.59 -12.51 8.10
C GLY A 247 -21.59 -12.32 6.96
N LYS A 248 -21.14 -11.79 5.81
CA LYS A 248 -21.98 -11.62 4.61
C LYS A 248 -22.05 -12.86 3.74
N ALA A 249 -20.97 -13.64 3.67
CA ALA A 249 -20.92 -14.90 2.94
C ALA A 249 -19.83 -15.82 3.49
N GLU A 250 -20.10 -17.13 3.47
CA GLU A 250 -19.10 -18.16 3.78
C GLU A 250 -18.00 -18.26 2.72
N LEU A 251 -18.32 -17.87 1.48
CA LEU A 251 -17.42 -17.85 0.34
C LEU A 251 -17.41 -16.47 -0.29
N LEU A 252 -16.26 -15.80 -0.26
CA LEU A 252 -16.10 -14.49 -0.87
C LEU A 252 -15.67 -14.64 -2.34
N PRO A 253 -16.24 -13.87 -3.28
CA PRO A 253 -15.76 -13.81 -4.65
C PRO A 253 -14.31 -13.29 -4.69
N VAL A 254 -13.52 -13.92 -5.54
CA VAL A 254 -12.14 -13.54 -5.83
C VAL A 254 -12.00 -13.28 -7.31
N ILE A 255 -11.75 -12.02 -7.66
CA ILE A 255 -11.48 -11.58 -9.03
C ILE A 255 -9.96 -11.64 -9.23
N ALA A 256 -9.49 -12.47 -10.14
CA ALA A 256 -8.08 -12.54 -10.51
C ALA A 256 -7.83 -11.67 -11.74
N GLN A 257 -6.85 -10.79 -11.66
CA GLN A 257 -6.37 -9.97 -12.77
C GLN A 257 -4.84 -10.07 -12.89
N ASP A 258 -4.30 -9.86 -14.09
CA ASP A 258 -2.86 -9.69 -14.25
C ASP A 258 -2.39 -8.30 -13.82
N SER A 259 -1.07 -8.06 -13.87
CA SER A 259 -0.46 -6.78 -13.52
C SER A 259 -0.86 -5.63 -14.45
N GLY A 260 -1.34 -5.92 -15.65
CA GLY A 260 -1.87 -4.95 -16.60
C GLY A 260 -3.34 -4.61 -16.36
N GLY A 261 -3.99 -5.27 -15.39
CA GLY A 261 -5.40 -5.07 -15.05
C GLY A 261 -6.37 -5.90 -15.90
N GLN A 262 -5.90 -6.82 -16.76
CA GLN A 262 -6.79 -7.70 -17.50
C GLN A 262 -7.43 -8.71 -16.53
N VAL A 263 -8.76 -8.72 -16.46
CA VAL A 263 -9.48 -9.71 -15.67
C VAL A 263 -9.35 -11.11 -16.30
N LEU A 264 -8.85 -12.05 -15.52
CA LEU A 264 -8.51 -13.40 -15.95
C LEU A 264 -9.61 -14.41 -15.59
N MET A 265 -10.12 -14.35 -14.36
CA MET A 265 -11.18 -15.24 -13.89
C MET A 265 -11.82 -14.74 -12.61
N THR A 266 -12.98 -15.30 -12.28
CA THR A 266 -13.58 -15.20 -10.95
C THR A 266 -13.64 -16.58 -10.32
N GLY A 267 -13.23 -16.67 -9.06
CA GLY A 267 -13.42 -17.83 -8.20
C GLY A 267 -14.03 -17.43 -6.87
N PHE A 268 -14.02 -18.36 -5.92
CA PHE A 268 -14.53 -18.14 -4.56
C PHE A 268 -13.50 -18.64 -3.56
N ALA A 269 -13.39 -17.99 -2.42
CA ALA A 269 -12.49 -18.40 -1.34
C ALA A 269 -13.21 -18.39 0.00
N ASP A 270 -12.97 -19.41 0.80
CA ASP A 270 -13.16 -19.37 2.25
C ASP A 270 -11.86 -18.95 2.95
N ARG A 271 -11.89 -18.90 4.28
CA ARG A 271 -10.71 -18.58 5.12
C ARG A 271 -9.51 -19.46 4.79
N GLU A 272 -9.73 -20.76 4.61
CA GLU A 272 -8.67 -21.72 4.29
C GLU A 272 -8.04 -21.42 2.93
N ALA A 273 -8.84 -21.11 1.91
CA ALA A 273 -8.34 -20.78 0.57
C ALA A 273 -7.52 -19.48 0.55
N VAL A 274 -7.91 -18.46 1.31
CA VAL A 274 -7.13 -17.22 1.46
C VAL A 274 -5.78 -17.52 2.13
N ALA A 275 -5.79 -18.26 3.24
CA ALA A 275 -4.57 -18.62 3.96
C ALA A 275 -3.61 -19.45 3.08
N GLU A 276 -4.12 -20.45 2.37
CA GLU A 276 -3.30 -21.30 1.51
C GLU A 276 -2.74 -20.52 0.31
N SER A 277 -3.47 -19.51 -0.19
CA SER A 277 -2.99 -18.64 -1.27
C SER A 277 -1.73 -17.88 -0.88
N PHE A 278 -1.69 -17.32 0.33
CA PHE A 278 -0.49 -16.64 0.84
C PHE A 278 0.65 -17.62 1.10
N LYS A 279 0.35 -18.75 1.74
CA LYS A 279 1.33 -19.78 2.12
C LYS A 279 2.04 -20.39 0.92
N ARG A 280 1.29 -20.74 -0.13
CA ARG A 280 1.85 -21.37 -1.35
C ARG A 280 2.34 -20.36 -2.39
N GLY A 281 2.04 -19.08 -2.21
CA GLY A 281 2.35 -18.02 -3.19
C GLY A 281 1.59 -18.17 -4.51
N ASN A 282 0.54 -18.98 -4.56
CA ASN A 282 -0.28 -19.23 -5.74
C ASN A 282 -1.76 -19.19 -5.35
N LEU A 283 -2.59 -18.63 -6.23
CA LEU A 283 -4.00 -18.42 -5.96
C LEU A 283 -4.75 -19.76 -5.77
N CYS A 284 -5.33 -19.91 -4.58
CA CYS A 284 -6.15 -21.04 -4.18
C CYS A 284 -7.61 -20.59 -4.04
N PHE A 285 -8.52 -21.47 -4.44
CA PHE A 285 -9.95 -21.24 -4.40
C PHE A 285 -10.65 -22.37 -3.62
N ARG A 286 -11.85 -22.12 -3.12
CA ARG A 286 -12.80 -23.15 -2.68
C ARG A 286 -13.73 -23.51 -3.83
N SER A 287 -13.71 -24.77 -4.26
CA SER A 287 -14.63 -25.26 -5.27
C SER A 287 -16.04 -25.35 -4.69
N ARG A 288 -16.98 -24.54 -5.20
CA ARG A 288 -18.39 -24.56 -4.74
C ARG A 288 -19.10 -25.90 -4.94
N SER A 289 -18.77 -26.62 -6.01
CA SER A 289 -19.40 -27.90 -6.35
C SER A 289 -18.79 -29.10 -5.61
N ARG A 290 -17.48 -29.08 -5.37
CA ARG A 290 -16.76 -30.18 -4.70
C ARG A 290 -16.58 -29.95 -3.20
N ASN A 291 -16.78 -28.72 -2.73
CA ASN A 291 -16.47 -28.24 -1.40
C ASN A 291 -15.02 -28.49 -0.95
N THR A 292 -14.08 -28.56 -1.90
CA THR A 292 -12.66 -28.80 -1.66
C THR A 292 -11.82 -27.58 -2.02
N LEU A 293 -10.68 -27.44 -1.34
CA LEU A 293 -9.63 -26.53 -1.73
C LEU A 293 -9.09 -26.91 -3.12
N TRP A 294 -8.82 -25.92 -3.95
CA TRP A 294 -8.36 -26.08 -5.32
C TRP A 294 -7.36 -25.00 -5.67
N MET A 295 -6.11 -25.38 -5.88
CA MET A 295 -5.12 -24.49 -6.45
C MET A 295 -5.30 -24.40 -7.97
N LYS A 296 -5.38 -23.19 -8.50
CA LYS A 296 -5.44 -23.00 -9.94
C LYS A 296 -4.15 -23.47 -10.58
N GLY A 297 -4.28 -24.34 -11.58
CA GLY A 297 -3.15 -24.78 -12.40
C GLY A 297 -2.37 -25.96 -11.84
N GLU A 298 -2.70 -26.49 -10.67
CA GLU A 298 -1.93 -27.55 -9.99
C GLU A 298 -1.67 -28.78 -10.88
N SER A 299 -2.65 -29.19 -11.68
CA SER A 299 -2.49 -30.33 -12.62
C SER A 299 -1.98 -29.94 -14.01
N SER A 300 -2.15 -28.67 -14.43
CA SER A 300 -1.85 -28.23 -15.81
C SER A 300 -0.55 -27.45 -15.95
N GLY A 301 0.04 -26.98 -14.84
CA GLY A 301 1.16 -26.04 -14.84
C GLY A 301 0.76 -24.58 -15.05
N ASN A 302 -0.47 -24.29 -15.50
CA ASN A 302 -0.99 -22.92 -15.69
C ASN A 302 -1.43 -22.30 -14.36
N THR A 303 -0.48 -22.11 -13.46
CA THR A 303 -0.67 -21.53 -12.13
C THR A 303 -0.86 -20.02 -12.21
N LEU A 304 -1.36 -19.46 -11.11
CA LEU A 304 -1.51 -18.03 -10.90
C LEU A 304 -0.67 -17.64 -9.68
N ARG A 305 0.55 -17.14 -9.90
CA ARG A 305 1.42 -16.70 -8.80
C ARG A 305 0.79 -15.45 -8.17
N LEU A 306 0.52 -15.50 -6.87
CA LEU A 306 -0.14 -14.41 -6.16
C LEU A 306 0.87 -13.29 -5.86
N LEU A 307 0.64 -12.11 -6.45
CA LEU A 307 1.45 -10.92 -6.16
C LEU A 307 0.88 -10.18 -4.95
N ARG A 308 -0.43 -9.88 -4.95
CA ARG A 308 -1.11 -9.21 -3.84
C ARG A 308 -2.60 -9.49 -3.81
N LEU A 309 -3.19 -9.43 -2.62
CA LEU A 309 -4.64 -9.36 -2.42
C LEU A 309 -5.04 -7.96 -1.95
N ARG A 310 -6.17 -7.50 -2.44
CA ARG A 310 -6.92 -6.33 -1.95
C ARG A 310 -8.36 -6.74 -1.71
N THR A 311 -9.07 -5.94 -0.95
CA THR A 311 -10.50 -6.12 -0.70
C THR A 311 -11.22 -4.81 -0.94
N ASP A 312 -12.52 -4.89 -1.21
CA ASP A 312 -13.37 -3.72 -1.40
C ASP A 312 -13.75 -3.05 -0.06
N CYS A 313 -14.58 -1.99 -0.15
CA CYS A 313 -14.82 -1.11 0.99
C CYS A 313 -15.59 -1.76 2.14
N ASP A 314 -16.44 -2.76 1.86
CA ASP A 314 -17.18 -3.51 2.87
C ASP A 314 -16.68 -4.95 3.07
N ARG A 315 -15.56 -5.25 2.39
CA ARG A 315 -14.65 -6.39 2.58
C ARG A 315 -15.27 -7.74 2.27
N ASP A 316 -16.21 -7.77 1.34
CA ASP A 316 -16.86 -9.00 0.92
C ASP A 316 -16.43 -9.47 -0.48
N ALA A 317 -15.56 -8.72 -1.16
CA ALA A 317 -14.91 -9.15 -2.39
C ALA A 317 -13.39 -9.02 -2.32
N LEU A 318 -12.69 -9.91 -3.01
CA LEU A 318 -11.24 -9.90 -3.13
C LEU A 318 -10.81 -9.60 -4.57
N LEU A 319 -9.83 -8.72 -4.71
CA LEU A 319 -9.10 -8.51 -5.96
C LEU A 319 -7.69 -9.09 -5.81
N ALA A 320 -7.40 -10.12 -6.60
CA ALA A 320 -6.09 -10.76 -6.67
C ALA A 320 -5.34 -10.26 -7.90
N GLU A 321 -4.21 -9.61 -7.67
CA GLU A 321 -3.22 -9.39 -8.73
C GLU A 321 -2.30 -10.61 -8.78
N VAL A 322 -2.20 -11.21 -9.96
CA VAL A 322 -1.47 -12.45 -10.18
C VAL A 322 -0.55 -12.36 -11.39
N GLU A 323 0.48 -13.18 -11.40
CA GLU A 323 1.25 -13.47 -12.60
C GLU A 323 0.86 -14.85 -13.14
N PRO A 324 0.18 -14.93 -14.30
CA PRO A 324 -0.21 -16.21 -14.89
C PRO A 324 0.97 -16.91 -15.56
N ALA A 325 1.15 -18.21 -15.29
CA ALA A 325 2.16 -19.04 -15.95
C ALA A 325 1.76 -19.48 -17.37
N GLY A 326 0.49 -19.28 -17.75
CA GLY A 326 -0.07 -19.69 -19.03
C GLY A 326 -1.57 -19.43 -19.10
N PRO A 327 -2.28 -20.02 -20.07
CA PRO A 327 -3.72 -19.83 -20.24
C PRO A 327 -4.53 -20.16 -18.99
N VAL A 328 -5.45 -19.27 -18.61
CA VAL A 328 -6.24 -19.42 -17.38
C VAL A 328 -7.45 -20.33 -17.59
N CYS A 329 -8.09 -20.26 -18.76
CA CYS A 329 -9.28 -21.04 -19.03
C CYS A 329 -8.94 -22.50 -19.37
N HIS A 330 -9.83 -23.42 -18.99
CA HIS A 330 -9.72 -24.84 -19.33
C HIS A 330 -9.86 -25.12 -20.84
N THR A 331 -10.41 -24.16 -21.60
CA THR A 331 -10.48 -24.21 -23.07
C THR A 331 -9.15 -23.88 -23.75
N GLY A 332 -8.14 -23.46 -22.99
CA GLY A 332 -6.87 -22.93 -23.51
C GLY A 332 -6.88 -21.42 -23.78
N ALA A 333 -7.99 -20.72 -23.51
CA ALA A 333 -8.04 -19.26 -23.59
C ALA A 333 -7.25 -18.57 -22.46
N TRP A 334 -6.67 -17.40 -22.75
CA TRP A 334 -5.90 -16.61 -21.77
C TRP A 334 -6.75 -16.21 -20.56
N SER A 335 -8.00 -15.80 -20.80
CA SER A 335 -8.98 -15.45 -19.77
C SER A 335 -10.21 -16.35 -19.86
N CYS A 336 -10.88 -16.57 -18.73
CA CYS A 336 -12.19 -17.24 -18.66
C CYS A 336 -13.31 -16.43 -19.33
N PHE A 337 -13.08 -15.15 -19.64
CA PHE A 337 -14.04 -14.26 -20.30
C PHE A 337 -13.85 -14.21 -21.83
N GLU A 338 -13.20 -15.22 -22.40
CA GLU A 338 -12.96 -15.40 -23.84
C GLU A 338 -12.22 -14.24 -24.54
N THR A 339 -11.60 -13.36 -23.77
CA THR A 339 -10.70 -12.34 -24.30
C THR A 339 -9.34 -12.95 -24.61
N GLY A 340 -8.78 -12.67 -25.79
CA GLY A 340 -7.36 -12.90 -26.06
C GLY A 340 -6.48 -12.19 -25.04
N ARG A 341 -5.20 -12.59 -24.94
CA ARG A 341 -4.25 -11.86 -24.11
C ARG A 341 -4.15 -10.43 -24.63
N GLN A 342 -4.41 -9.44 -23.77
CA GLN A 342 -4.25 -8.05 -24.16
C GLN A 342 -2.78 -7.75 -24.46
N TYR A 343 -2.54 -6.97 -25.51
CA TYR A 343 -1.20 -6.52 -25.83
C TYR A 343 -0.84 -5.33 -24.94
N THR A 344 -0.16 -5.60 -23.84
CA THR A 344 0.32 -4.58 -22.90
C THR A 344 1.83 -4.37 -23.03
N TRP A 345 2.33 -3.29 -22.45
CA TRP A 345 3.76 -3.00 -22.44
C TRP A 345 4.54 -4.07 -21.66
N GLU A 346 3.99 -4.58 -20.57
CA GLU A 346 4.54 -5.71 -19.80
C GLU A 346 4.56 -6.99 -20.64
N PHE A 347 3.53 -7.23 -21.46
CA PHE A 347 3.54 -8.37 -22.37
C PHE A 347 4.67 -8.24 -23.39
N LEU A 348 4.85 -7.07 -24.00
CA LEU A 348 5.98 -6.78 -24.88
C LEU A 348 7.33 -7.06 -24.19
N GLN A 349 7.52 -6.56 -22.97
CA GLN A 349 8.74 -6.81 -22.19
C GLN A 349 8.97 -8.31 -21.95
N SER A 350 7.91 -9.08 -21.67
CA SER A 350 8.04 -10.54 -21.49
C SER A 350 8.46 -11.26 -22.79
N ILE A 351 7.94 -10.83 -23.95
CA ILE A 351 8.32 -11.38 -25.26
C ILE A 351 9.80 -11.10 -25.54
N ILE A 352 10.26 -9.87 -25.32
CA ILE A 352 11.65 -9.46 -25.53
C ILE A 352 12.59 -10.24 -24.60
N THR A 353 12.23 -10.34 -23.31
CA THR A 353 13.01 -11.09 -22.32
C THR A 353 13.16 -12.56 -22.73
N GLU A 354 12.08 -13.18 -23.19
CA GLU A 354 12.09 -14.56 -23.67
C GLU A 354 12.96 -14.73 -24.92
N ARG A 355 12.91 -13.78 -25.87
CA ARG A 355 13.76 -13.81 -27.07
C ARG A 355 15.25 -13.72 -26.75
N PHE A 356 15.64 -12.98 -25.72
CA PHE A 356 17.03 -12.94 -25.27
C PHE A 356 17.45 -14.23 -24.56
N ARG A 357 16.56 -14.83 -23.76
CA ARG A 357 16.84 -16.08 -23.05
C ARG A 357 16.89 -17.29 -23.99
N ASN A 358 15.99 -17.33 -24.96
CA ASN A 358 15.81 -18.41 -25.92
C ASN A 358 15.81 -17.85 -27.36
N PRO A 359 16.98 -17.50 -27.92
CA PRO A 359 17.06 -16.89 -29.25
C PRO A 359 16.57 -17.86 -30.33
N ALA A 360 15.54 -17.47 -31.07
CA ALA A 360 15.14 -18.17 -32.27
C ALA A 360 16.15 -17.87 -33.41
N PRO A 361 16.45 -18.85 -34.30
CA PRO A 361 17.28 -18.60 -35.48
C PRO A 361 16.73 -17.42 -36.30
N GLY A 362 17.57 -16.41 -36.56
CA GLY A 362 17.19 -15.21 -37.33
C GLY A 362 16.42 -14.13 -36.54
N SER A 363 16.31 -14.25 -35.21
CA SER A 363 15.68 -13.22 -34.37
C SER A 363 16.46 -11.91 -34.40
N TYR A 364 15.89 -10.87 -35.03
CA TYR A 364 16.46 -9.51 -35.01
C TYR A 364 16.60 -8.95 -33.59
N THR A 365 15.64 -9.24 -32.69
CA THR A 365 15.75 -8.83 -31.28
C THR A 365 17.02 -9.37 -30.63
N ALA A 366 17.42 -10.60 -30.95
CA ALA A 366 18.59 -11.23 -30.36
C ALA A 366 19.93 -10.65 -30.88
N THR A 367 19.91 -9.89 -31.98
CA THR A 367 21.11 -9.23 -32.52
C THR A 367 21.32 -7.82 -31.96
N LEU A 368 20.37 -7.26 -31.20
CA LEU A 368 20.46 -5.92 -30.64
C LEU A 368 21.40 -5.90 -29.43
N ASP A 369 22.62 -5.42 -29.63
CA ASP A 369 23.58 -5.13 -28.56
C ASP A 369 23.37 -3.75 -27.91
N ASP A 370 24.19 -3.40 -26.91
CA ASP A 370 24.04 -2.15 -26.15
C ASP A 370 24.28 -0.90 -26.99
N GLU A 371 25.09 -0.99 -28.05
CA GLU A 371 25.38 0.12 -28.93
C GLU A 371 24.25 0.30 -29.94
N LEU A 372 23.89 -0.78 -30.63
CA LEU A 372 22.86 -0.78 -31.66
C LEU A 372 21.47 -0.43 -31.13
N VAL A 373 21.10 -0.90 -29.93
CA VAL A 373 19.80 -0.54 -29.34
C VAL A 373 19.71 0.96 -29.05
N ARG A 374 20.80 1.60 -28.63
CA ARG A 374 20.83 3.03 -28.33
C ARG A 374 20.78 3.87 -29.59
N GLU A 375 21.49 3.44 -30.64
CA GLU A 375 21.39 4.03 -31.97
C GLU A 375 19.94 4.00 -32.45
N LYS A 376 19.29 2.83 -32.37
CA LYS A 376 17.90 2.67 -32.77
C LYS A 376 16.95 3.54 -31.97
N VAL A 377 17.08 3.60 -30.64
CA VAL A 377 16.26 4.51 -29.81
C VAL A 377 16.39 5.97 -30.26
N MET A 378 17.59 6.42 -30.68
CA MET A 378 17.77 7.78 -31.17
C MET A 378 17.16 8.00 -32.56
N GLU A 379 17.28 7.01 -33.45
CA GLU A 379 16.68 7.00 -34.79
C GLU A 379 15.15 7.11 -34.71
N GLU A 380 14.50 6.18 -34.00
CA GLU A 380 13.03 6.17 -33.86
C GLU A 380 12.52 7.44 -33.17
N ALA A 381 13.29 8.01 -32.24
CA ALA A 381 12.92 9.26 -31.58
C ALA A 381 12.90 10.46 -32.54
N ASP A 382 13.81 10.49 -33.52
CA ASP A 382 13.83 11.50 -34.58
C ASP A 382 12.68 11.27 -35.57
N GLU A 383 12.40 10.01 -35.91
CA GLU A 383 11.30 9.63 -36.80
C GLU A 383 9.93 9.99 -36.20
N VAL A 384 9.70 9.74 -34.90
CA VAL A 384 8.49 10.24 -34.20
C VAL A 384 8.35 11.76 -34.31
N CYS A 385 9.46 12.50 -34.22
CA CYS A 385 9.44 13.97 -34.26
C CYS A 385 9.24 14.53 -35.68
N THR A 386 9.55 13.74 -36.71
CA THR A 386 9.49 14.16 -38.12
C THR A 386 8.32 13.54 -38.89
N ALA A 387 7.59 12.60 -38.28
CA ALA A 387 6.38 11.99 -38.81
C ALA A 387 5.35 13.04 -39.26
N ALA A 388 4.83 12.88 -40.48
CA ALA A 388 3.96 13.86 -41.14
C ALA A 388 2.47 13.49 -41.02
N THR A 389 2.17 12.23 -40.73
CA THR A 389 0.80 11.72 -40.64
C THR A 389 0.52 11.08 -39.27
N HIS A 390 -0.77 10.98 -38.94
CA HIS A 390 -1.23 10.28 -37.74
C HIS A 390 -0.71 8.83 -37.69
N ASP A 391 -0.77 8.12 -38.82
CA ASP A 391 -0.39 6.70 -38.86
C ASP A 391 1.13 6.52 -38.72
N GLU A 392 1.92 7.40 -39.33
CA GLU A 392 3.37 7.46 -39.11
C GLU A 392 3.70 7.69 -37.63
N VAL A 393 3.06 8.68 -36.97
CA VAL A 393 3.27 8.90 -35.53
C VAL A 393 2.96 7.65 -34.71
N VAL A 394 1.92 6.89 -35.07
CA VAL A 394 1.58 5.62 -34.38
C VAL A 394 2.66 4.56 -34.60
N TRP A 395 3.19 4.44 -35.82
CA TRP A 395 4.23 3.46 -36.15
C TRP A 395 5.55 3.79 -35.47
N GLU A 396 6.05 5.01 -35.62
CA GLU A 396 7.34 5.41 -35.03
C GLU A 396 7.27 5.40 -33.49
N ALA A 397 6.12 5.75 -32.91
CA ALA A 397 5.95 5.65 -31.46
C ALA A 397 5.96 4.19 -30.98
N ALA A 398 5.43 3.27 -31.78
CA ALA A 398 5.47 1.84 -31.47
C ALA A 398 6.90 1.28 -31.55
N ASP A 399 7.67 1.67 -32.56
CA ASP A 399 9.06 1.23 -32.73
C ASP A 399 9.97 1.85 -31.66
N LEU A 400 9.80 3.14 -31.35
CA LEU A 400 10.48 3.76 -30.21
C LEU A 400 10.19 3.03 -28.89
N LEU A 401 8.91 2.70 -28.62
CA LEU A 401 8.55 1.93 -27.43
C LEU A 401 9.18 0.53 -27.44
N TYR A 402 9.24 -0.13 -28.60
CA TYR A 402 9.88 -1.42 -28.76
C TYR A 402 11.37 -1.35 -28.41
N PHE A 403 12.16 -0.48 -29.04
CA PHE A 403 13.60 -0.38 -28.78
C PHE A 403 13.91 0.15 -27.38
N LEU A 404 13.09 1.06 -26.85
CA LEU A 404 13.18 1.47 -25.45
C LEU A 404 12.99 0.26 -24.52
N THR A 405 12.04 -0.62 -24.82
CA THR A 405 11.82 -1.84 -24.03
C THR A 405 12.98 -2.82 -24.15
N VAL A 406 13.60 -2.95 -25.32
CA VAL A 406 14.83 -3.74 -25.51
C VAL A 406 15.95 -3.21 -24.62
N LEU A 407 16.17 -1.89 -24.63
CA LEU A 407 17.15 -1.23 -23.78
C LEU A 407 16.85 -1.48 -22.30
N MET A 408 15.59 -1.31 -21.88
CA MET A 408 15.15 -1.58 -20.50
C MET A 408 15.46 -3.01 -20.06
N VAL A 409 15.15 -4.02 -20.90
CA VAL A 409 15.44 -5.42 -20.58
C VAL A 409 16.94 -5.66 -20.40
N ARG A 410 17.79 -5.05 -21.24
CA ARG A 410 19.25 -5.17 -21.13
C ARG A 410 19.81 -4.50 -19.86
N GLU A 411 19.21 -3.40 -19.45
CA GLU A 411 19.55 -2.67 -18.21
C GLU A 411 18.89 -3.25 -16.95
N GLY A 412 18.07 -4.30 -17.10
CA GLY A 412 17.34 -4.91 -15.98
C GLY A 412 16.21 -4.03 -15.41
N VAL A 413 15.72 -3.06 -16.19
CA VAL A 413 14.62 -2.16 -15.82
C VAL A 413 13.28 -2.76 -16.23
N SER A 414 12.34 -2.86 -15.29
CA SER A 414 10.98 -3.34 -15.56
C SER A 414 10.06 -2.22 -16.07
N VAL A 415 9.04 -2.59 -16.84
CA VAL A 415 7.94 -1.67 -17.23
C VAL A 415 7.28 -1.07 -15.99
N ARG A 416 7.11 -1.89 -14.94
CA ARG A 416 6.54 -1.46 -13.66
C ARG A 416 7.34 -0.32 -13.03
N GLU A 417 8.66 -0.42 -12.98
CA GLU A 417 9.50 0.67 -12.45
C GLU A 417 9.35 1.98 -13.21
N VAL A 418 9.15 1.93 -14.54
CA VAL A 418 8.91 3.12 -15.35
C VAL A 418 7.53 3.69 -15.12
N LEU A 419 6.49 2.86 -15.06
CA LEU A 419 5.12 3.28 -14.76
C LEU A 419 5.02 3.88 -13.35
N ASP A 420 5.66 3.27 -12.36
CA ASP A 420 5.74 3.78 -10.99
C ASP A 420 6.43 5.16 -10.97
N GLU A 421 7.48 5.38 -11.77
CA GLU A 421 8.12 6.69 -11.91
C GLU A 421 7.22 7.72 -12.63
N LEU A 422 6.42 7.32 -13.61
CA LEU A 422 5.46 8.20 -14.28
C LEU A 422 4.31 8.61 -13.36
N ASP A 423 3.70 7.67 -12.63
CA ASP A 423 2.67 7.95 -11.62
C ASP A 423 3.21 8.91 -10.55
N ARG A 424 4.43 8.66 -10.08
CA ARG A 424 5.12 9.55 -9.16
C ARG A 424 5.29 10.98 -9.71
N ARG A 425 5.59 11.14 -11.01
CA ARG A 425 5.69 12.47 -11.65
C ARG A 425 4.33 13.14 -11.82
N HIS A 426 3.26 12.39 -12.07
CA HIS A 426 1.91 12.94 -12.15
C HIS A 426 1.43 13.49 -10.80
N LYS A 427 1.87 12.87 -9.70
CA LYS A 427 1.62 13.33 -8.32
C LYS A 427 2.39 14.62 -7.92
N LYS A 428 3.31 15.15 -8.75
CA LYS A 428 3.99 16.46 -8.56
C LYS A 428 3.09 17.63 -8.90
#